data_AF-A0A0N0IQF3-F1
#
_entry.id   AF-A0A0N0IQF3-F1
#
_cell.length_a   1.000
_cell.length_b   1.000
_cell.length_c   1.000
_cell.angle_alpha   90.00
_cell.angle_beta   90.00
_cell.angle_gamma   90.00
#
_symmetry.space_group_name_H-M   'P 1'
#
loop_
_entity.id
_entity.type
_entity.pdbx_description
1 polymer ?
#
loop_
_entity_poly.entity_id
_entity_poly.type
_entity_poly.pdbx_seq_one_letter_code
_entity_poly.pdbx_strand_id
1 'polypeptide(L)'
;MECVFCRIIAGELPSRKVYEDEGFVAFHDIRPKAPVHVLVVPKEHIAKLSDYPDTEEGERKLGALFRTATRVARVLGLEGYKVQVHVGEKGGQEVFHVHVHVMGSPS
;
A
#
# COMPACT_ATOMS: atom_id res chain seq x y z
N MET A 1 0.82 18.04 -7.99
CA MET A 1 1.57 16.81 -7.63
C MET A 1 1.16 15.73 -8.61
N GLU A 2 2.08 15.26 -9.46
CA GLU A 2 1.78 14.29 -10.54
C GLU A 2 1.76 12.83 -10.08
N CYS A 3 1.53 12.57 -8.79
CA CYS A 3 1.48 11.21 -8.27
C CYS A 3 0.09 10.59 -8.49
N VAL A 4 0.01 9.49 -9.24
CA VAL A 4 -1.24 8.76 -9.50
C VAL A 4 -1.94 8.31 -8.20
N PHE A 5 -1.19 7.89 -7.18
CA PHE A 5 -1.78 7.48 -5.91
C PHE A 5 -2.33 8.65 -5.11
N CYS A 6 -1.70 9.82 -5.14
CA CYS A 6 -2.27 11.02 -4.53
C CYS A 6 -3.60 11.42 -5.17
N ARG A 7 -3.72 11.29 -6.49
CA ARG A 7 -4.98 11.54 -7.20
C ARG A 7 -6.06 10.51 -6.84
N ILE A 8 -5.68 9.25 -6.60
CA ILE A 8 -6.59 8.22 -6.06
C ILE A 8 -7.03 8.57 -4.62
N ILE A 9 -6.09 8.98 -3.77
CA ILE A 9 -6.35 9.38 -2.37
C ILE A 9 -7.30 10.60 -2.34
N ALA A 10 -7.08 11.57 -3.22
CA ALA A 10 -7.92 12.76 -3.38
C ALA A 10 -9.29 12.48 -4.02
N GLY A 11 -9.53 11.27 -4.54
CA GLY A 11 -10.77 10.90 -5.22
C GLY A 11 -10.91 11.43 -6.65
N GLU A 12 -9.83 11.98 -7.23
CA GLU A 12 -9.80 12.46 -8.61
C GLU A 12 -9.73 11.32 -9.64
N LEU A 13 -9.16 10.19 -9.24
CA LEU A 13 -9.09 8.98 -10.06
C LEU A 13 -9.89 7.86 -9.40
N PRO A 14 -10.65 7.06 -10.18
CA PRO A 14 -11.39 5.94 -9.64
C PRO A 14 -10.42 4.85 -9.14
N SER A 15 -10.81 4.18 -8.06
CA SER A 15 -10.12 2.98 -7.59
C SER A 15 -11.12 2.04 -6.92
N ARG A 16 -10.83 0.73 -6.99
CA ARG A 16 -11.64 -0.28 -6.29
C ARG A 16 -11.14 -0.38 -4.86
N LYS A 17 -11.52 0.60 -4.02
CA LYS A 17 -11.12 0.69 -2.61
C LYS A 17 -11.69 -0.49 -1.81
N VAL A 18 -10.88 -1.02 -0.90
CA VAL A 18 -11.25 -2.11 0.03
C VAL A 18 -11.10 -1.70 1.49
N TYR A 19 -10.33 -0.65 1.75
CA TYR A 19 -10.11 -0.10 3.09
C TYR A 19 -9.74 1.38 2.99
N GLU A 20 -10.19 2.18 3.95
CA GLU A 20 -9.77 3.56 4.12
C GLU A 20 -9.92 3.95 5.59
N ASP A 21 -8.90 4.62 6.14
CA ASP A 21 -8.94 5.28 7.45
C ASP A 21 -8.25 6.65 7.38
N GLU A 22 -7.94 7.25 8.53
CA GLU A 22 -7.30 8.57 8.61
C GLU A 22 -5.88 8.58 8.01
N GLY A 23 -5.16 7.45 8.04
CA GLY A 23 -3.76 7.36 7.64
C GLY A 23 -3.52 6.64 6.33
N PHE A 24 -4.42 5.76 5.89
CA PHE A 24 -4.18 4.82 4.80
C PHE A 24 -5.40 4.64 3.88
N VAL A 25 -5.11 4.29 2.63
CA VAL A 25 -6.09 3.79 1.67
C VAL A 25 -5.57 2.47 1.12
N ALA A 26 -6.45 1.49 0.94
CA ALA A 26 -6.13 0.27 0.20
C ALA A 26 -7.09 0.04 -0.96
N PHE A 27 -6.55 -0.33 -2.11
CA PHE A 27 -7.32 -0.56 -3.33
C PHE A 27 -6.69 -1.64 -4.20
N HIS A 28 -7.50 -2.29 -5.04
CA HIS A 28 -7.01 -3.32 -5.96
C HIS A 28 -6.00 -2.75 -6.96
N ASP A 29 -4.90 -3.48 -7.17
CA ASP A 29 -3.97 -3.20 -8.25
C ASP A 29 -4.66 -3.40 -9.60
N ILE A 30 -4.43 -2.47 -10.54
CA ILE A 30 -5.00 -2.51 -11.88
C ILE A 30 -4.36 -3.59 -12.78
N ARG A 31 -3.16 -4.06 -12.42
CA ARG A 31 -2.41 -5.16 -13.07
C ARG A 31 -2.10 -6.26 -12.04
N PRO A 32 -3.11 -7.00 -11.56
CA PRO A 32 -2.95 -7.98 -10.49
C PRO A 32 -1.93 -9.08 -10.86
N LYS A 33 -1.12 -9.50 -9.88
CA LYS A 33 -0.12 -10.59 -10.00
C LYS A 33 -0.51 -11.85 -9.21
N ALA A 34 -1.70 -11.84 -8.62
CA ALA A 34 -2.35 -12.91 -7.88
C ALA A 34 -3.88 -12.69 -7.93
N PRO A 35 -4.72 -13.71 -7.63
CA PRO A 35 -6.19 -13.56 -7.62
C PRO A 35 -6.68 -12.38 -6.76
N VAL A 36 -6.06 -12.18 -5.60
CA VAL A 36 -6.17 -10.95 -4.83
C VAL A 36 -4.82 -10.24 -4.87
N HIS A 37 -4.80 -9.02 -5.41
CA HIS A 37 -3.66 -8.12 -5.36
C HIS A 37 -4.16 -6.71 -4.99
N VAL A 38 -3.78 -6.25 -3.81
CA VAL A 38 -4.17 -4.95 -3.25
C VAL A 38 -2.94 -4.17 -2.84
N LEU A 39 -2.97 -2.85 -3.05
CA LEU A 39 -1.95 -1.93 -2.62
C LEU A 39 -2.44 -1.20 -1.37
N VAL A 40 -1.65 -1.20 -0.29
CA VAL A 40 -1.86 -0.37 0.90
C VAL A 40 -0.94 0.83 0.81
N VAL A 41 -1.52 2.02 0.82
CA VAL A 41 -0.83 3.29 0.54
C VAL A 41 -1.09 4.27 1.69
N PRO A 42 -0.06 4.90 2.29
CA PRO A 42 -0.26 5.98 3.24
C PRO A 42 -0.85 7.20 2.53
N LYS A 43 -1.77 7.91 3.19
CA LYS A 43 -2.33 9.16 2.68
C LYS A 43 -1.25 10.25 2.59
N GLU A 44 -0.32 10.26 3.54
CA GLU A 44 0.91 11.04 3.46
C GLU A 44 1.76 10.57 2.27
N HIS A 45 2.22 11.51 1.44
CA HIS A 45 3.09 11.18 0.32
C HIS A 45 4.54 11.07 0.79
N ILE A 46 5.04 9.84 0.74
CA ILE A 46 6.44 9.50 1.00
C ILE A 46 6.91 8.73 -0.21
N ALA A 47 8.00 9.17 -0.86
CA ALA A 47 8.36 8.65 -2.17
C ALA A 47 8.81 7.18 -2.12
N LYS A 48 9.61 6.79 -1.12
CA LYS A 48 10.15 5.44 -0.96
C LYS A 48 10.11 5.00 0.51
N LEU A 49 10.10 3.68 0.73
CA LEU A 49 10.15 3.13 2.11
C LEU A 49 11.44 3.58 2.84
N SER A 50 12.54 3.77 2.12
CA SER A 50 13.82 4.26 2.66
C SER A 50 13.81 5.73 3.07
N ASP A 51 12.77 6.48 2.73
CA ASP A 51 12.69 7.92 3.01
C ASP A 51 11.99 8.20 4.35
N TYR A 52 11.51 7.16 5.05
CA TYR A 52 11.06 7.30 6.43
C TYR A 52 12.26 7.64 7.34
N PRO A 53 12.11 8.63 8.24
CA PRO A 53 13.20 9.03 9.14
C PRO A 53 13.46 7.94 10.19
N ASP A 54 14.73 7.75 10.55
CA ASP A 54 15.16 6.86 11.65
C ASP A 54 14.85 7.53 13.01
N THR A 55 13.57 7.53 13.35
CA THR A 55 12.99 8.19 14.52
C THR A 55 11.83 7.35 15.02
N GLU A 56 11.45 7.52 16.28
CA GLU A 56 10.30 6.82 16.87
C GLU A 56 9.00 7.07 16.07
N GLU A 57 8.83 8.26 15.48
CA GLU A 57 7.70 8.53 14.60
C GLU A 57 7.76 7.72 13.31
N GLY A 58 8.93 7.63 12.68
CA GLY A 58 9.15 6.81 11.49
C GLY A 58 8.87 5.33 11.77
N GLU A 59 9.37 4.80 12.88
CA GLU A 59 9.09 3.44 13.35
C GLU A 59 7.59 3.20 13.55
N ARG A 60 6.88 4.13 14.21
CA ARG A 60 5.42 4.04 14.39
C ARG A 60 4.68 4.04 13.06
N LYS A 61 5.05 4.90 12.11
CA LYS A 61 4.43 4.94 10.77
C LYS A 61 4.66 3.65 9.99
N LEU A 62 5.88 3.11 10.01
CA LEU A 62 6.21 1.82 9.39
C LEU A 62 5.41 0.67 10.03
N GLY A 63 5.34 0.63 11.36
CA GLY A 63 4.51 -0.32 12.10
C GLY A 63 3.05 -0.23 11.69
N ALA A 64 2.48 0.98 11.65
CA ALA A 64 1.10 1.22 11.24
C ALA A 64 0.85 0.74 9.80
N LEU A 65 1.77 1.00 8.87
CA LEU A 65 1.68 0.56 7.47
C LEU A 65 1.54 -0.97 7.35
N PHE A 66 2.42 -1.72 8.01
CA PHE A 66 2.35 -3.20 7.99
C PHE A 66 1.17 -3.74 8.78
N ARG A 67 0.76 -3.09 9.88
CA ARG A 67 -0.48 -3.45 10.58
C ARG A 67 -1.70 -3.29 9.68
N THR A 68 -1.79 -2.20 8.91
CA THR A 68 -2.85 -1.99 7.93
C THR A 68 -2.83 -3.06 6.84
N ALA A 69 -1.64 -3.44 6.33
CA ALA A 69 -1.53 -4.56 5.38
C ALA A 69 -2.11 -5.88 5.91
N THR A 70 -1.81 -6.25 7.17
CA THR A 70 -2.40 -7.45 7.78
C THR A 70 -3.91 -7.32 7.99
N ARG A 71 -4.43 -6.12 8.26
CA ARG A 71 -5.86 -5.86 8.40
C ARG A 71 -6.58 -6.03 7.07
N VAL A 72 -6.02 -5.47 6.01
CA VAL A 72 -6.54 -5.59 4.64
C VAL A 72 -6.61 -7.05 4.21
N ALA A 73 -5.56 -7.85 4.48
CA ALA A 73 -5.58 -9.28 4.19
C ALA A 73 -6.75 -10.01 4.88
N ARG A 74 -7.02 -9.71 6.16
CA ARG A 74 -8.16 -10.27 6.90
C ARG A 74 -9.52 -9.85 6.33
N VAL A 75 -9.67 -8.57 5.97
CA VAL A 75 -10.90 -8.04 5.34
C VAL A 75 -11.19 -8.77 4.02
N LEU A 76 -10.14 -9.18 3.31
CA LEU A 76 -10.24 -9.90 2.04
C LEU A 76 -10.35 -11.43 2.20
N GLY A 77 -10.43 -11.94 3.44
CA GLY A 77 -10.55 -13.37 3.71
C GLY A 77 -9.30 -14.18 3.34
N LEU A 78 -8.11 -13.57 3.33
CA LEU A 78 -6.86 -14.26 3.00
C LEU A 78 -6.30 -14.96 4.23
N GLU A 79 -6.27 -16.30 4.21
CA GLU A 79 -5.60 -17.11 5.24
C GLU A 79 -4.07 -17.18 5.03
N GLY A 80 -3.64 -17.14 3.76
CA GLY A 80 -2.23 -17.07 3.36
C GLY A 80 -2.00 -15.98 2.31
N TYR A 81 -0.99 -15.15 2.50
CA TYR A 81 -0.68 -14.03 1.60
C TYR A 81 0.79 -13.63 1.65
N LYS A 82 1.24 -12.97 0.57
CA LYS A 82 2.55 -12.32 0.45
C LYS A 82 2.39 -10.83 0.73
N VAL A 83 3.33 -10.29 1.49
CA VAL A 83 3.51 -8.85 1.68
C VAL A 83 4.82 -8.45 1.01
N GLN A 84 4.78 -7.51 0.08
CA GLN A 84 5.96 -7.09 -0.69
C GLN A 84 6.02 -5.56 -0.79
N VAL A 85 7.23 -5.01 -0.74
CA VAL A 85 7.51 -3.58 -0.95
C VAL A 85 8.68 -3.47 -1.92
N HIS A 86 8.54 -2.61 -2.92
CA HIS A 86 9.62 -2.30 -3.85
C HIS A 86 10.21 -0.93 -3.49
N VAL A 87 11.54 -0.82 -3.49
CA VAL A 87 12.25 0.40 -3.10
C VAL A 87 13.21 0.83 -4.20
N GLY A 88 12.95 1.99 -4.80
CA GLY A 88 13.72 2.56 -5.90
C GLY A 88 13.55 1.80 -7.22
N GLU A 89 14.07 2.41 -8.30
CA GLU A 89 13.95 1.85 -9.66
C GLU A 89 14.53 0.44 -9.76
N LYS A 90 15.73 0.23 -9.20
CA LYS A 90 16.40 -1.08 -9.17
C LYS A 90 15.67 -2.13 -8.32
N GLY A 91 14.84 -1.68 -7.38
CA GLY A 91 13.97 -2.56 -6.60
C GLY A 91 12.63 -2.86 -7.26
N GLY A 92 12.37 -2.33 -8.47
CA GLY A 92 11.11 -2.51 -9.20
C GLY A 92 9.99 -1.58 -8.76
N GLN A 93 10.31 -0.44 -8.13
CA GLN A 93 9.31 0.56 -7.74
C GLN A 93 8.85 1.35 -8.97
N GLU A 94 7.59 1.19 -9.38
CA GLU A 94 7.01 1.89 -10.55
C GLU A 94 6.36 3.22 -10.17
N VAL A 95 5.79 3.33 -8.97
CA VAL A 95 5.18 4.57 -8.45
C VAL A 95 5.95 5.02 -7.21
N PHE A 96 6.50 6.24 -7.28
CA PHE A 96 7.23 6.88 -6.18
C PHE A 96 6.28 7.49 -5.14
N HIS A 97 5.48 6.61 -4.56
CA HIS A 97 4.69 6.81 -3.36
C HIS A 97 4.66 5.44 -2.68
N VAL A 98 5.12 5.34 -1.44
CA VAL A 98 5.17 4.10 -0.65
C VAL A 98 3.88 3.32 -0.82
N HIS A 99 4.01 2.04 -1.17
CA HIS A 99 2.88 1.13 -1.26
C HIS A 99 3.33 -0.28 -0.88
N VAL A 100 2.48 -0.96 -0.14
CA VAL A 100 2.67 -2.36 0.23
C VAL A 100 1.74 -3.21 -0.61
N HIS A 101 2.32 -4.14 -1.36
CA HIS A 101 1.58 -5.16 -2.08
C HIS A 101 1.11 -6.24 -1.10
N VAL A 102 -0.20 -6.50 -1.07
CA VAL A 102 -0.81 -7.66 -0.40
C VAL A 102 -1.36 -8.57 -1.48
N MET A 103 -0.79 -9.77 -1.60
CA MET A 103 -1.10 -10.72 -2.66
C MET A 103 -1.47 -12.09 -2.12
N GLY A 104 -2.55 -12.69 -2.59
CA GLY A 104 -2.95 -14.03 -2.18
C GLY A 104 -4.05 -14.61 -3.06
N SER A 105 -4.60 -15.72 -2.61
CA SER A 105 -5.82 -16.32 -3.16
C SER A 105 -6.84 -16.41 -2.03
N PRO A 106 -8.13 -16.13 -2.28
CA PRO A 106 -9.17 -16.42 -1.30
C PRO A 106 -9.16 -17.92 -0.97
N SER A 107 -9.38 -18.24 0.30
CA SER A 107 -9.60 -19.63 0.75
C SER A 107 -10.96 -20.15 0.30
#